data_AF-A0A438MI15-F1
#
_entry.id   AF-A0A438MI15-F1
#
_cell.length_a   1.000
_cell.length_b   1.000
_cell.length_c   1.000
_cell.angle_alpha   90.00
_cell.angle_beta   90.00
_cell.angle_gamma   90.00
#
_symmetry.space_group_name_H-M   'P 1'
#
loop_
_entity.id
_entity.type
_entity.pdbx_description
1 polymer ?
#
loop_
_entity_poly.entity_id
_entity_poly.type
_entity_poly.pdbx_seq_one_letter_code
_entity_poly.pdbx_strand_id
1 'polypeptide(L)'
;MVSGMTSTSERAPSHRKLAQAGTISLRFGLLALVAIGIAGAAFELAFERHWESMTQMIPWAALVLLTVALAMLAFGGSARTVTVVRVMALVVLLTAAYGVFVHISVNYGAGGSDTEWSTLSPLTQWWYAATKTVGFAPPLAPGMLAQSALMLLLASLTTKRREPAELEN
;
A
#
# COMPACT_ATOMS: atom_id res chain seq x y z
N MET A 1 50.09 28.36 -37.48
CA MET A 1 49.43 27.08 -37.19
C MET A 1 49.46 26.86 -35.69
N VAL A 2 48.35 27.10 -34.99
CA VAL A 2 48.17 26.66 -33.60
C VAL A 2 46.86 25.88 -33.57
N SER A 3 46.99 24.58 -33.35
CA SER A 3 45.90 23.62 -33.27
C SER A 3 45.15 23.83 -31.95
N GLY A 4 43.93 24.34 -32.04
CA GLY A 4 43.05 24.54 -30.90
C GLY A 4 42.47 23.19 -30.44
N MET A 5 43.00 22.69 -29.33
CA MET A 5 42.56 21.47 -28.67
C MET A 5 41.15 21.69 -28.12
N THR A 6 40.16 20.99 -28.67
CA THR A 6 38.78 20.97 -28.22
C THR A 6 38.71 20.29 -26.85
N SER A 7 38.66 21.11 -25.80
CA SER A 7 38.32 20.65 -24.45
C SER A 7 36.88 20.14 -24.45
N THR A 8 36.72 18.82 -24.56
CA THR A 8 35.47 18.13 -24.28
C THR A 8 35.21 18.23 -22.78
N SER A 9 34.54 19.31 -22.37
CA SER A 9 33.95 19.44 -21.04
C SER A 9 32.88 18.36 -20.88
N GLU A 10 33.28 17.25 -20.29
CA GLU A 10 32.41 16.19 -19.78
C GLU A 10 31.54 16.80 -18.66
N ARG A 11 30.37 17.35 -19.03
CA ARG A 11 29.44 17.93 -18.06
C ARG A 11 28.86 16.82 -17.20
N ALA A 12 29.35 16.73 -15.96
CA ALA A 12 28.75 15.93 -14.91
C ALA A 12 27.21 16.17 -14.86
N PRO A 13 26.40 15.10 -14.74
CA PRO A 13 24.95 15.24 -14.73
C PRO A 13 24.51 16.17 -13.59
N SER A 14 23.75 17.21 -13.93
CA SER A 14 23.23 18.18 -12.96
C SER A 14 22.46 17.48 -11.84
N HIS A 15 22.67 17.85 -10.58
CA HIS A 15 21.99 17.29 -9.39
C HIS A 15 20.48 17.12 -9.54
N ARG A 16 19.82 18.00 -10.30
CA ARG A 16 18.37 17.94 -10.60
C ARG A 16 17.94 16.68 -11.36
N LYS A 17 18.78 16.19 -12.30
CA LYS A 17 18.50 14.96 -13.08
C LYS A 17 18.59 13.71 -12.21
N LEU A 18 19.58 13.65 -11.32
CA LEU A 18 19.75 12.54 -10.37
C LEU A 18 18.56 12.46 -9.39
N ALA A 19 18.12 13.58 -8.84
CA ALA A 19 16.97 13.64 -7.94
C ALA A 19 15.65 13.24 -8.64
N GLN A 20 15.48 13.60 -9.91
CA GLN A 20 14.32 13.21 -10.70
C GLN A 20 14.31 11.71 -11.00
N ALA A 21 15.45 11.13 -11.38
CA ALA A 21 15.58 9.68 -11.59
C ALA A 21 15.28 8.89 -10.31
N GLY A 22 15.80 9.33 -9.16
CA GLY A 22 15.51 8.72 -7.85
C GLY A 22 14.02 8.71 -7.50
N THR A 23 13.33 9.84 -7.72
CA THR A 23 11.88 9.94 -7.48
C THR A 23 11.08 8.98 -8.38
N ILE A 24 11.48 8.83 -9.64
CA ILE A 24 10.84 7.92 -10.59
C ILE A 24 11.02 6.47 -10.15
N SER A 25 12.24 6.06 -9.82
CA SER A 25 12.54 4.70 -9.34
C SER A 25 11.77 4.36 -8.05
N LEU A 26 11.69 5.30 -7.11
CA LEU A 26 10.92 5.13 -5.88
C LEU A 26 9.43 4.94 -6.17
N ARG A 27 8.85 5.78 -7.05
CA ARG A 27 7.43 5.66 -7.43
C ARG A 27 7.15 4.30 -8.03
N PHE A 28 7.95 3.84 -8.98
CA PHE A 28 7.77 2.52 -9.59
C PHE A 28 7.90 1.40 -8.56
N GLY A 29 8.88 1.47 -7.66
CA GLY A 29 9.04 0.50 -6.58
C GLY A 29 7.81 0.43 -5.68
N LEU A 30 7.26 1.58 -5.27
CA LEU A 30 6.03 1.62 -4.45
C LEU A 30 4.83 1.03 -5.20
N LEU A 31 4.61 1.39 -6.47
CA LEU A 31 3.50 0.83 -7.26
C LEU A 31 3.62 -0.68 -7.45
N ALA A 32 4.85 -1.19 -7.65
CA ALA A 32 5.10 -2.62 -7.73
C ALA A 32 4.79 -3.35 -6.42
N LEU A 33 5.20 -2.78 -5.28
CA LEU A 33 4.87 -3.33 -3.96
C LEU A 33 3.37 -3.33 -3.67
N VAL A 34 2.64 -2.29 -4.11
CA VAL A 34 1.17 -2.28 -4.04
C VAL A 34 0.57 -3.41 -4.87
N ALA A 35 1.04 -3.62 -6.11
CA ALA A 35 0.55 -4.69 -6.97
C ALA A 35 0.81 -6.09 -6.37
N ILE A 36 2.01 -6.32 -5.81
CA ILE A 36 2.36 -7.56 -5.11
C ILE A 36 1.47 -7.76 -3.88
N GLY A 37 1.25 -6.72 -3.08
CA GLY A 37 0.39 -6.78 -1.90
C GLY A 37 -1.08 -7.07 -2.23
N ILE A 38 -1.60 -6.50 -3.32
CA ILE A 38 -2.93 -6.86 -3.86
C ILE A 38 -2.99 -8.33 -4.25
N ALA A 39 -2.00 -8.82 -4.99
CA ALA A 39 -1.95 -10.23 -5.41
C ALA A 39 -1.88 -11.18 -4.20
N GLY A 40 -1.05 -10.87 -3.20
CA GLY A 40 -0.98 -11.62 -1.94
C GLY A 40 -2.30 -11.62 -1.18
N ALA A 41 -2.95 -10.46 -1.04
CA ALA A 41 -4.25 -10.36 -0.37
C ALA A 41 -5.35 -11.15 -1.11
N ALA A 42 -5.39 -11.10 -2.44
CA ALA A 42 -6.31 -11.90 -3.23
C ALA A 42 -6.08 -13.40 -3.02
N PHE A 43 -4.83 -13.84 -2.97
CA PHE A 43 -4.47 -15.23 -2.73
C PHE A 43 -4.92 -15.70 -1.34
N GLU A 44 -4.60 -14.95 -0.27
CA GLU A 44 -5.04 -15.27 1.08
C GLU A 44 -6.57 -15.34 1.20
N LEU A 45 -7.29 -14.36 0.64
CA LEU A 45 -8.76 -14.37 0.61
C LEU A 45 -9.30 -15.60 -0.12
N ALA A 46 -8.63 -16.04 -1.18
CA ALA A 46 -9.04 -17.21 -1.93
C ALA A 46 -8.78 -18.52 -1.18
N PHE A 47 -7.64 -18.64 -0.52
CA PHE A 47 -7.27 -19.81 0.28
C PHE A 47 -8.20 -19.98 1.49
N GLU A 48 -8.58 -18.87 2.12
CA GLU A 48 -9.52 -18.84 3.24
C GLU A 48 -10.99 -18.93 2.79
N ARG A 49 -11.25 -19.17 1.50
CA ARG A 49 -12.58 -19.25 0.89
C ARG A 49 -13.49 -18.12 1.37
N HIS A 50 -12.95 -16.90 1.36
CA HIS A 50 -13.54 -15.76 2.05
C HIS A 50 -14.72 -15.17 1.26
N TRP A 51 -15.72 -15.99 0.94
CA TRP A 51 -16.89 -15.64 0.16
C TRP A 51 -18.21 -16.29 0.59
N GLU A 52 -18.24 -16.91 1.77
CA GLU A 52 -19.39 -17.64 2.29
C GLU A 52 -20.46 -16.72 2.91
N SER A 53 -20.20 -15.41 3.05
CA SER A 53 -21.16 -14.43 3.56
C SER A 53 -20.97 -13.02 3.00
N MET A 54 -22.00 -12.18 3.13
CA MET A 54 -21.96 -10.79 2.65
C MET A 54 -20.90 -9.95 3.37
N THR A 55 -20.63 -10.20 4.65
CA THR A 55 -19.56 -9.52 5.39
C THR A 55 -18.17 -9.89 4.86
N GLN A 56 -17.98 -11.14 4.42
CA GLN A 56 -16.74 -11.58 3.78
C GLN A 56 -16.51 -10.96 2.39
N MET A 57 -17.53 -10.35 1.77
CA MET A 57 -17.36 -9.59 0.51
C MET A 57 -16.69 -8.23 0.69
N ILE A 58 -16.67 -7.68 1.90
CA ILE A 58 -16.04 -6.37 2.20
C ILE A 58 -14.57 -6.32 1.76
N PRO A 59 -13.69 -7.29 2.12
CA PRO A 59 -12.30 -7.26 1.68
C PRO A 59 -12.14 -7.43 0.15
N TRP A 60 -13.03 -8.14 -0.54
CA TRP A 60 -13.03 -8.22 -2.01
C TRP A 60 -13.37 -6.86 -2.65
N ALA A 61 -14.36 -6.15 -2.10
CA ALA A 61 -14.68 -4.79 -2.56
C ALA A 61 -13.50 -3.83 -2.32
N ALA A 62 -12.84 -3.92 -1.16
CA ALA A 62 -11.64 -3.14 -0.85
C ALA A 62 -10.47 -3.46 -1.79
N LEU A 63 -10.25 -4.73 -2.12
CA LEU A 63 -9.25 -5.19 -3.08
C LEU A 63 -9.51 -4.61 -4.49
N VAL A 64 -10.74 -4.67 -4.98
CA VAL A 64 -11.14 -4.09 -6.27
C VAL A 64 -10.93 -2.57 -6.25
N LEU A 65 -11.39 -1.89 -5.20
CA LEU A 65 -11.23 -0.45 -5.06
C LEU A 65 -9.75 -0.03 -5.08
N LEU A 66 -8.89 -0.77 -4.37
CA LEU A 66 -7.45 -0.51 -4.36
C LEU A 66 -6.80 -0.78 -5.72
N THR A 67 -7.24 -1.83 -6.43
CA THR A 67 -6.77 -2.15 -7.79
C THR A 67 -7.13 -1.05 -8.77
N VAL A 68 -8.35 -0.50 -8.69
CA VAL A 68 -8.79 0.65 -9.49
C VAL A 68 -7.94 1.87 -9.15
N ALA A 69 -7.73 2.17 -7.86
CA ALA A 69 -6.90 3.30 -7.44
C ALA A 69 -5.45 3.16 -7.93
N LEU A 70 -4.87 1.97 -7.88
CA LEU A 70 -3.55 1.66 -8.42
C LEU A 70 -3.49 1.95 -9.93
N ALA A 71 -4.43 1.42 -10.72
CA ALA A 71 -4.49 1.65 -12.16
C ALA A 71 -4.64 3.15 -12.48
N MET A 72 -5.53 3.85 -11.76
CA MET A 72 -5.71 5.29 -11.91
C MET A 72 -4.45 6.09 -11.63
N LEU A 73 -3.65 5.70 -10.62
CA LEU A 73 -2.40 6.41 -10.31
C LEU A 73 -1.24 6.03 -11.25
N ALA A 74 -1.24 4.79 -11.76
CA ALA A 74 -0.24 4.30 -12.70
C ALA A 74 -0.39 4.93 -14.09
N PHE A 75 -1.63 5.13 -14.55
CA PHE A 75 -1.92 5.62 -15.91
C PHE A 75 -2.47 7.05 -15.96
N GLY A 76 -2.92 7.62 -14.84
CA GLY A 76 -3.50 8.96 -14.76
C GLY A 76 -2.50 10.04 -14.33
N GLY A 77 -2.64 11.25 -14.90
CA GLY A 77 -1.75 12.38 -14.61
C GLY A 77 -2.43 13.64 -14.07
N SER A 78 -3.76 13.66 -13.90
CA SER A 78 -4.47 14.86 -13.46
C SER A 78 -4.49 15.01 -11.94
N ALA A 79 -4.49 16.26 -11.44
CA ALA A 79 -4.59 16.54 -10.00
C ALA A 79 -5.89 15.97 -9.39
N ARG A 80 -7.00 16.00 -10.15
CA ARG A 80 -8.28 15.43 -9.75
C ARG A 80 -8.17 13.92 -9.56
N THR A 81 -7.52 13.22 -10.50
CA THR A 81 -7.26 11.78 -10.42
C THR A 81 -6.48 11.43 -9.15
N VAL A 82 -5.42 12.19 -8.84
CA VAL A 82 -4.62 11.98 -7.63
C VAL A 82 -5.46 12.14 -6.36
N THR A 83 -6.33 13.15 -6.28
CA THR A 83 -7.24 13.33 -5.14
C THR A 83 -8.19 12.14 -4.99
N VAL A 84 -8.80 11.67 -6.09
CA VAL A 84 -9.69 10.50 -6.05
C VAL A 84 -8.95 9.25 -5.58
N VAL A 85 -7.75 8.98 -6.11
CA VAL A 85 -6.90 7.86 -5.67
C VAL A 85 -6.62 7.96 -4.16
N ARG A 86 -6.28 9.15 -3.64
CA ARG A 86 -6.01 9.33 -2.21
C ARG A 86 -7.23 9.02 -1.35
N VAL A 87 -8.41 9.46 -1.77
CA VAL A 87 -9.66 9.15 -1.06
C VAL A 87 -9.93 7.65 -1.08
N MET A 88 -9.83 7.00 -2.24
CA MET A 88 -10.01 5.55 -2.38
C MET A 88 -9.02 4.78 -1.50
N ALA A 89 -7.73 5.13 -1.55
CA ALA A 89 -6.70 4.50 -0.76
C ALA A 89 -6.91 4.73 0.75
N LEU A 90 -7.35 5.92 1.17
CA LEU A 90 -7.67 6.20 2.57
C LEU A 90 -8.85 5.36 3.05
N VAL A 91 -9.91 5.22 2.25
CA VAL A 91 -11.05 4.36 2.56
C VAL A 91 -10.58 2.91 2.74
N VAL A 92 -9.80 2.37 1.79
CA VAL A 92 -9.25 1.01 1.90
C VAL A 92 -8.36 0.87 3.13
N LEU A 93 -7.49 1.83 3.43
CA LEU A 93 -6.61 1.82 4.59
C LEU A 93 -7.41 1.70 5.89
N LEU A 94 -8.45 2.51 6.06
CA LEU A 94 -9.29 2.49 7.26
C LEU A 94 -10.10 1.20 7.37
N THR A 95 -10.69 0.73 6.26
CA THR A 95 -11.41 -0.56 6.23
C THR A 95 -10.49 -1.72 6.57
N ALA A 96 -9.29 -1.75 6.00
CA ALA A 96 -8.31 -2.81 6.21
C ALA A 96 -7.73 -2.78 7.64
N ALA A 97 -7.43 -1.59 8.18
CA ALA A 97 -6.99 -1.44 9.57
C ALA A 97 -8.06 -1.94 10.56
N TYR A 98 -9.33 -1.62 10.30
CA TYR A 98 -10.44 -2.18 11.07
C TYR A 98 -10.52 -3.72 10.93
N GLY A 99 -10.34 -4.25 9.72
CA GLY A 99 -10.29 -5.70 9.47
C GLY A 99 -9.18 -6.40 10.26
N VAL A 100 -7.96 -5.83 10.30
CA VAL A 100 -6.87 -6.32 11.15
C VAL A 100 -7.31 -6.37 12.61
N PHE A 101 -7.85 -5.25 13.13
CA PHE A 101 -8.31 -5.19 14.51
C PHE A 101 -9.37 -6.24 14.83
N VAL A 102 -10.36 -6.44 13.95
CA VAL A 102 -11.42 -7.44 14.13
C VAL A 102 -10.84 -8.85 14.18
N HIS A 103 -9.97 -9.22 13.23
CA HIS A 103 -9.37 -10.56 13.20
C HIS A 103 -8.54 -10.84 14.46
N ILE A 104 -7.73 -9.86 14.89
CA ILE A 104 -6.95 -9.99 16.12
C ILE A 104 -7.88 -10.09 17.34
N SER A 105 -8.95 -9.29 17.40
CA SER A 105 -9.90 -9.32 18.52
C SER A 105 -10.64 -10.65 18.64
N VAL A 106 -11.02 -11.25 17.50
CA VAL A 106 -11.60 -12.60 17.46
C VAL A 106 -10.62 -13.64 17.99
N ASN A 107 -9.36 -13.57 17.56
CA ASN A 107 -8.32 -14.47 18.06
C ASN A 107 -8.04 -14.28 19.55
N TYR A 108 -8.03 -13.03 20.03
CA TYR A 108 -7.86 -12.70 21.43
C TYR A 108 -8.99 -13.32 22.28
N GLY A 109 -10.24 -13.23 21.83
CA GLY A 109 -11.38 -13.88 22.48
C GLY A 109 -11.24 -15.40 22.52
N ALA A 110 -10.71 -16.02 21.46
CA ALA A 110 -10.46 -17.46 21.43
C ALA A 110 -9.40 -17.91 22.44
N GLY A 111 -8.45 -17.03 22.82
CA GLY A 111 -7.47 -17.33 23.86
C GLY A 111 -8.10 -17.72 25.21
N GLY A 112 -9.31 -17.23 25.52
CA GLY A 112 -10.00 -17.56 26.77
C GLY A 112 -10.37 -19.02 26.99
N SER A 113 -10.20 -19.90 25.98
CA SER A 113 -10.32 -21.36 26.16
C SER A 113 -9.07 -22.02 26.74
N ASP A 114 -7.94 -21.32 26.79
CA ASP A 114 -6.70 -21.79 27.42
C ASP A 114 -6.69 -21.38 28.90
N THR A 115 -6.46 -22.34 29.80
CA THR A 115 -6.43 -22.10 31.26
C THR A 115 -5.33 -21.15 31.69
N GLU A 116 -4.22 -21.08 30.93
CA GLU A 116 -3.11 -20.18 31.20
C GLU A 116 -3.33 -18.78 30.61
N TRP A 117 -4.40 -18.56 29.82
CA TRP A 117 -4.60 -17.29 29.13
C TRP A 117 -4.63 -16.09 30.07
N SER A 118 -5.31 -16.22 31.20
CA SER A 118 -5.43 -15.15 32.20
C SER A 118 -4.14 -14.89 32.99
N THR A 119 -3.16 -15.80 32.94
CA THR A 119 -1.86 -15.63 33.60
C THR A 119 -0.87 -14.84 32.71
N LEU A 120 -1.15 -14.76 31.41
CA LEU A 120 -0.36 -14.00 30.44
C LEU A 120 -0.56 -12.48 30.60
N SER A 121 0.49 -11.71 30.28
CA SER A 121 0.36 -10.25 30.19
C SER A 121 -0.56 -9.83 29.03
N PRO A 122 -1.23 -8.66 29.12
CA PRO A 122 -2.05 -8.16 28.01
C PRO A 122 -1.28 -8.06 26.69
N LEU A 123 -0.02 -7.63 26.72
CA LEU A 123 0.80 -7.54 25.52
C LEU A 123 1.04 -8.92 24.89
N THR A 124 1.31 -9.94 25.70
CA THR A 124 1.49 -11.33 25.23
C THR A 124 0.20 -11.88 24.63
N GLN A 125 -0.94 -11.63 25.26
CA GLN A 125 -2.25 -12.05 24.75
C GLN A 125 -2.53 -11.43 23.37
N TRP A 126 -2.36 -10.12 23.22
CA TRP A 126 -2.53 -9.44 21.95
C TRP A 126 -1.52 -9.89 20.89
N TRP A 127 -0.27 -10.16 21.29
CA TRP A 127 0.75 -10.72 20.40
C TRP A 127 0.33 -12.11 19.89
N TYR A 128 -0.07 -13.02 20.79
CA TYR A 128 -0.51 -14.37 20.43
C TYR A 128 -1.75 -14.35 19.53
N ALA A 129 -2.68 -13.43 19.78
CA ALA A 129 -3.84 -13.23 18.93
C ALA A 129 -3.45 -12.72 17.53
N ALA A 130 -2.47 -11.82 17.44
CA ALA A 130 -1.97 -11.27 16.18
C ALA A 130 -1.16 -12.29 15.37
N THR A 131 -0.38 -13.15 16.02
CA THR A 131 0.42 -14.19 15.37
C THR A 131 -0.35 -15.49 15.12
N LYS A 132 -1.65 -15.53 15.45
CA LYS A 132 -2.49 -16.74 15.39
C LYS A 132 -1.93 -17.91 16.21
N THR A 133 -1.23 -17.62 17.31
CA THR A 133 -0.91 -18.64 18.33
C THR A 133 -2.19 -19.11 19.03
N VAL A 134 -3.19 -18.21 19.11
CA VAL A 134 -4.57 -18.52 19.50
C VAL A 134 -5.53 -18.06 18.41
N GLY A 135 -6.66 -18.75 18.28
CA GLY A 135 -7.67 -18.48 17.26
C GLY A 135 -7.21 -18.80 15.83
N PHE A 136 -8.14 -18.71 14.88
CA PHE A 136 -7.89 -19.07 13.48
C PHE A 136 -8.12 -17.92 12.49
N ALA A 137 -8.62 -16.77 12.95
CA ALA A 137 -8.93 -15.65 12.07
C ALA A 137 -7.62 -15.06 11.50
N PRO A 138 -7.42 -15.02 10.17
CA PRO A 138 -6.15 -14.63 9.55
C PRO A 138 -6.03 -13.10 9.40
N PRO A 139 -5.12 -12.40 10.10
CA PRO A 139 -4.99 -10.95 9.96
C PRO A 139 -4.11 -10.52 8.77
N LEU A 140 -3.50 -11.48 8.05
CA LEU A 140 -2.51 -11.19 7.01
C LEU A 140 -3.12 -10.50 5.79
N ALA A 141 -4.24 -11.01 5.26
CA ALA A 141 -4.94 -10.39 4.13
C ALA A 141 -5.33 -8.92 4.39
N PRO A 142 -6.03 -8.56 5.49
CA PRO A 142 -6.30 -7.15 5.78
C PRO A 142 -5.01 -6.36 6.07
N GLY A 143 -3.97 -6.96 6.66
CA GLY A 143 -2.67 -6.32 6.83
C GLY A 143 -2.00 -5.92 5.51
N MET A 144 -2.00 -6.81 4.52
CA MET A 144 -1.45 -6.53 3.19
C MET A 144 -2.24 -5.44 2.45
N LEU A 145 -3.58 -5.43 2.59
CA LEU A 145 -4.41 -4.35 2.03
C LEU A 145 -4.10 -2.99 2.68
N ALA A 146 -3.96 -2.94 4.01
CA ALA A 146 -3.62 -1.71 4.72
C ALA A 146 -2.23 -1.19 4.30
N GLN A 147 -1.21 -2.06 4.26
CA GLN A 147 0.12 -1.69 3.82
C GLN A 147 0.12 -1.20 2.36
N SER A 148 -0.60 -1.88 1.47
CA SER A 148 -0.71 -1.51 0.05
C SER A 148 -1.42 -0.17 -0.15
N ALA A 149 -2.49 0.07 0.59
CA ALA A 149 -3.18 1.36 0.57
C ALA A 149 -2.26 2.51 1.05
N LEU A 150 -1.50 2.30 2.12
CA LEU A 150 -0.52 3.26 2.60
C LEU A 150 0.59 3.52 1.57
N MET A 151 1.15 2.47 0.96
CA MET A 151 2.16 2.61 -0.10
C MET A 151 1.62 3.37 -1.31
N LEU A 152 0.34 3.18 -1.68
CA LEU A 152 -0.30 3.94 -2.76
C LEU A 152 -0.47 5.42 -2.41
N LEU A 153 -0.83 5.73 -1.15
CA LEU A 153 -0.86 7.12 -0.66
C LEU A 153 0.52 7.77 -0.76
N LEU A 154 1.58 7.09 -0.32
CA LEU A 154 2.96 7.57 -0.43
C LEU A 154 3.39 7.76 -1.89
N ALA A 155 3.08 6.80 -2.76
CA ALA A 155 3.35 6.91 -4.19
C ALA A 155 2.65 8.14 -4.80
N SER A 156 1.44 8.48 -4.35
CA SER A 156 0.69 9.64 -4.84
C SER A 156 1.34 10.99 -4.49
N LEU A 157 2.25 11.04 -3.51
CA LEU A 157 3.00 12.24 -3.13
C LEU A 157 4.15 12.54 -4.10
N THR A 158 4.61 11.54 -4.87
CA THR A 158 5.71 11.68 -5.83
C THR A 158 5.29 12.24 -7.20
N THR A 159 3.99 12.49 -7.39
CA THR A 159 3.43 12.94 -8.67
C THR A 159 3.77 14.41 -8.90
N LYS A 160 4.58 14.73 -9.91
CA LYS A 160 4.92 16.12 -10.26
C LYS A 160 3.65 16.85 -10.71
N ARG A 161 3.37 18.03 -10.14
CA ARG A 161 2.36 18.96 -10.68
C ARG A 161 2.82 19.33 -12.10
N ARG A 162 2.01 19.04 -13.13
CA ARG A 162 2.22 19.68 -14.45
C ARG A 162 1.93 21.16 -14.23
N GLU A 163 2.94 22.01 -14.32
CA GLU A 163 2.70 23.45 -14.38
C GLU A 163 1.85 23.73 -15.63
N PRO A 164 0.82 24.59 -15.54
CA PRO A 164 0.09 25.02 -16.72
C PRO A 164 1.11 25.61 -17.68
N ALA A 165 1.10 25.16 -18.93
CA ALA A 165 1.89 25.77 -19.99
C ALA A 165 1.59 27.27 -19.93
N GLU A 166 2.61 28.08 -19.62
CA GLU A 166 2.51 29.52 -19.76
C GLU A 166 2.04 29.76 -21.18
N LEU A 167 0.85 30.34 -21.29
CA LEU A 167 0.31 30.82 -22.56
C LEU A 167 1.19 32.01 -22.94
N GLU A 168 2.31 31.73 -23.61
CA GLU A 168 3.05 32.72 -24.38
C GLU A 168 2.11 33.22 -25.47
N ASN A 169 1.56 34.42 -25.24
CA ASN A 169 1.06 35.35 -26.24
C ASN A 169 1.82 36.66 -26.07
#